data_AF-A0A5N5TN01-F1
#
_entry.id   AF-A0A5N5TN01-F1
#
_cell.length_a   1.000
_cell.length_b   1.000
_cell.length_c   1.000
_cell.angle_alpha   90.00
_cell.angle_beta   90.00
_cell.angle_gamma   90.00
#
_symmetry.space_group_name_H-M   'P 1'
#
loop_
_entity.id
_entity.type
_entity.pdbx_description
1 polymer ?
#
loop_
_entity_poly.entity_id
_entity_poly.type
_entity_poly.pdbx_seq_one_letter_code
_entity_poly.pdbx_strand_id
1 'polypeptide(L)'
;VVTQLEAVDAGVTEINKWLNEAEGLLDNFSLQGSKETIQGQLDKHRVFFSRQLYFKSMLETKNRIYQSLLKTSNGGEYLDMVCLQEEIKQVNERFEEILSTASKWENKMADSIRHWESFIDCEGEVVEWLQSAEKIFQEKTITSKSTLEMQKDFFIDAPEHLLQKVVSSGEELLKYVEEAQKKEIQSAISNIRSRWGDVLNYAPLHLLK
;
A
#
# COMPACT_ATOMS: atom_id res chain seq x y z
N VAL A 1 -26.45 38.07 14.32
CA VAL A 1 -27.22 36.97 13.71
C VAL A 1 -26.84 36.83 12.24
N VAL A 2 -27.14 37.81 11.37
CA VAL A 2 -26.79 37.77 9.92
C VAL A 2 -25.30 37.50 9.67
N THR A 3 -24.41 38.26 10.31
CA THR A 3 -22.95 38.10 10.15
C THR A 3 -22.38 36.79 10.68
N GLN A 4 -23.06 36.15 11.62
CA GLN A 4 -22.65 34.84 12.15
C GLN A 4 -23.15 33.71 11.26
N LEU A 5 -24.31 33.88 10.62
CA LEU A 5 -24.85 32.95 9.64
C LEU A 5 -23.96 32.92 8.38
N GLU A 6 -23.65 34.09 7.83
CA GLU A 6 -22.74 34.23 6.68
C GLU A 6 -21.36 33.61 6.93
N ALA A 7 -20.84 33.75 8.16
CA ALA A 7 -19.56 33.16 8.54
C ALA A 7 -19.63 31.63 8.71
N VAL A 8 -20.80 31.06 9.03
CA VAL A 8 -21.02 29.60 9.06
C VAL A 8 -21.11 29.09 7.61
N ASP A 9 -21.95 29.71 6.78
CA ASP A 9 -22.18 29.31 5.39
C ASP A 9 -20.89 29.33 4.56
N ALA A 10 -20.06 30.37 4.72
CA ALA A 10 -18.80 30.47 4.00
C ALA A 10 -17.83 29.32 4.35
N GLY A 11 -17.74 28.95 5.64
CA GLY A 11 -16.84 27.85 6.04
C GLY A 11 -17.42 26.47 5.76
N VAL A 12 -18.75 26.31 5.80
CA VAL A 12 -19.42 25.08 5.35
C VAL A 12 -19.17 24.86 3.85
N THR A 13 -19.27 25.92 3.04
CA THR A 13 -18.93 25.88 1.61
C THR A 13 -17.47 25.44 1.39
N GLU A 14 -16.54 25.99 2.17
CA GLU A 14 -15.12 25.62 2.09
C GLU A 14 -14.87 24.15 2.47
N ILE A 15 -15.51 23.67 3.53
CA ILE A 15 -15.43 22.26 3.95
C ILE A 15 -16.03 21.35 2.86
N ASN A 16 -17.20 21.69 2.32
CA ASN A 16 -17.83 20.93 1.25
C ASN A 16 -16.94 20.82 0.01
N LYS A 17 -16.24 21.90 -0.36
CA LYS A 17 -15.27 21.85 -1.46
C LYS A 17 -14.15 20.84 -1.18
N TRP A 18 -13.58 20.88 0.02
CA TRP A 18 -12.54 19.93 0.41
C TRP A 18 -13.06 18.48 0.45
N LEU A 19 -14.27 18.25 0.94
CA LEU A 19 -14.92 16.93 0.94
C LEU A 19 -15.10 16.39 -0.49
N ASN A 20 -15.56 17.22 -1.42
CA ASN A 20 -15.73 16.81 -2.82
C ASN A 20 -14.38 16.45 -3.49
N GLU A 21 -13.33 17.23 -3.21
CA GLU A 21 -11.98 16.93 -3.70
C GLU A 21 -11.43 15.64 -3.08
N ALA A 22 -11.75 15.38 -1.80
CA ALA A 22 -11.35 14.17 -1.09
C ALA A 22 -12.07 12.93 -1.64
N GLU A 23 -13.38 12.99 -1.86
CA GLU A 23 -14.17 11.93 -2.50
C GLU A 23 -13.60 11.60 -3.88
N GLY A 24 -13.40 12.61 -4.73
CA GLY A 24 -12.82 12.41 -6.07
C GLY A 24 -11.41 11.84 -6.04
N LEU A 25 -10.61 12.16 -5.02
CA LEU A 25 -9.28 11.56 -4.84
C LEU A 25 -9.39 10.08 -4.43
N LEU A 26 -10.24 9.76 -3.46
CA LEU A 26 -10.42 8.42 -2.92
C LEU A 26 -11.02 7.45 -3.96
N ASP A 27 -11.93 7.93 -4.81
CA ASP A 27 -12.53 7.14 -5.90
C ASP A 27 -11.51 6.71 -6.96
N ASN A 28 -10.41 7.45 -7.09
CA ASN A 28 -9.35 7.16 -8.06
C ASN A 28 -8.27 6.21 -7.51
N PHE A 29 -8.33 5.87 -6.22
CA PHE A 29 -7.34 4.97 -5.63
C PHE A 29 -7.59 3.52 -6.03
N SER A 30 -6.50 2.81 -6.30
CA SER A 30 -6.51 1.39 -6.62
C SER A 30 -5.18 0.74 -6.21
N LEU A 31 -5.22 -0.58 -5.98
CA LEU A 31 -4.01 -1.38 -5.78
C LEU A 31 -3.47 -1.94 -7.10
N GLN A 32 -3.88 -1.35 -8.24
CA GLN A 32 -3.40 -1.75 -9.56
C GLN A 32 -2.05 -1.11 -9.88
N GLY A 33 -1.18 -1.87 -10.54
CA GLY A 33 0.13 -1.41 -10.99
C GLY A 33 1.28 -1.91 -10.11
N SER A 34 2.46 -1.33 -10.34
CA SER A 34 3.69 -1.68 -9.61
C SER A 34 3.73 -1.05 -8.22
N LYS A 35 4.71 -1.46 -7.41
CA LYS A 35 5.03 -0.82 -6.11
C LYS A 35 5.11 0.71 -6.23
N GLU A 36 5.77 1.23 -7.26
CA GLU A 36 5.96 2.67 -7.49
C GLU A 36 4.64 3.37 -7.77
N THR A 37 3.72 2.68 -8.47
CA THR A 37 2.38 3.22 -8.76
C THR A 37 1.58 3.39 -7.47
N ILE A 38 1.61 2.37 -6.59
CA ILE A 38 0.91 2.40 -5.30
C ILE A 38 1.57 3.43 -4.37
N GLN A 39 2.90 3.52 -4.35
CA GLN A 39 3.64 4.53 -3.58
C GLN A 39 3.26 5.95 -4.01
N GLY A 40 3.17 6.21 -5.32
CA GLY A 40 2.75 7.52 -5.83
C GLY A 40 1.32 7.89 -5.43
N GLN A 41 0.42 6.92 -5.30
CA GLN A 41 -0.94 7.14 -4.76
C GLN A 41 -0.91 7.47 -3.27
N LEU A 42 -0.11 6.74 -2.48
CA LEU A 42 0.07 6.98 -1.05
C LEU A 42 0.67 8.37 -0.77
N ASP A 43 1.61 8.82 -1.60
CA ASP A 43 2.19 10.15 -1.47
C ASP A 43 1.16 11.25 -1.77
N LYS A 44 0.33 11.07 -2.81
CA LYS A 44 -0.80 11.97 -3.10
C LYS A 44 -1.79 12.02 -1.93
N HIS A 45 -2.14 10.86 -1.37
CA HIS A 45 -2.98 10.77 -0.17
C HIS A 45 -2.39 11.60 0.98
N ARG A 46 -1.13 11.37 1.33
CA ARG A 46 -0.44 12.08 2.44
C ARG A 46 -0.41 13.59 2.23
N VAL A 47 -0.11 14.03 1.01
CA VAL A 47 -0.09 15.47 0.67
C VAL A 47 -1.50 16.07 0.84
N PHE A 48 -2.54 15.43 0.31
CA PHE A 48 -3.90 15.94 0.39
C PHE A 48 -4.42 15.98 1.84
N PHE A 49 -4.30 14.87 2.57
CA PHE A 49 -4.78 14.74 3.95
C PHE A 49 -3.89 15.42 5.00
N SER A 50 -2.75 16.03 4.60
CA SER A 50 -1.96 16.88 5.50
C SER A 50 -2.76 18.04 6.11
N ARG A 51 -3.81 18.49 5.40
CA ARG A 51 -4.73 19.55 5.86
C ARG A 51 -5.92 19.04 6.67
N GLN A 52 -6.03 17.74 6.94
CA GLN A 52 -7.21 17.16 7.63
C GLN A 52 -7.50 17.82 8.98
N LEU A 53 -6.46 18.14 9.77
CA LEU A 53 -6.62 18.71 11.10
C LEU A 53 -7.14 20.15 11.04
N TYR A 54 -6.78 20.88 9.99
CA TYR A 54 -7.30 22.23 9.73
C TYR A 54 -8.80 22.19 9.46
N PHE A 55 -9.25 21.31 8.54
CA PHE A 55 -10.67 21.18 8.23
C PHE A 55 -11.48 20.61 9.40
N LYS A 56 -10.91 19.67 10.17
CA LYS A 56 -11.52 19.17 11.41
C LYS A 56 -11.75 20.30 12.42
N SER A 57 -10.73 21.11 12.68
CA SER A 57 -10.83 22.25 13.61
C SER A 57 -11.83 23.30 13.12
N MET A 58 -11.89 23.53 11.81
CA MET A 58 -12.88 24.44 11.21
C MET A 58 -14.30 23.92 11.40
N LEU A 59 -14.55 22.64 11.10
CA LEU A 59 -15.85 21.99 11.29
C LEU A 59 -16.29 22.05 12.75
N GLU A 60 -15.41 21.73 13.70
CA GLU A 60 -15.69 21.87 15.14
C GLU A 60 -16.06 23.31 15.52
N THR A 61 -15.37 24.30 14.96
CA THR A 61 -15.67 25.72 15.18
C THR A 61 -17.05 26.08 14.63
N LYS A 62 -17.39 25.63 13.42
CA LYS A 62 -18.72 25.87 12.81
C LYS A 62 -19.83 25.19 13.60
N ASN A 63 -19.63 23.95 14.04
CA ASN A 63 -20.54 23.24 14.92
C ASN A 63 -20.81 24.03 16.22
N ARG A 64 -19.77 24.61 16.85
CA ARG A 64 -19.93 25.43 18.06
C ARG A 64 -20.72 26.72 17.81
N ILE A 65 -20.41 27.43 16.72
CA ILE A 65 -21.12 28.67 16.35
C ILE A 65 -22.60 28.35 16.08
N TYR A 66 -22.88 27.30 15.34
CA TYR A 66 -24.23 26.83 15.05
C TYR A 66 -25.02 26.47 16.33
N GLN A 67 -24.42 25.70 17.23
CA GLN A 67 -25.03 25.37 18.52
C GLN A 67 -25.30 26.62 19.38
N SER A 68 -24.46 27.65 19.27
CA SER A 68 -24.72 28.94 19.92
C SER A 68 -25.91 29.66 19.30
N LEU A 69 -26.01 29.68 17.97
CA LEU A 69 -27.13 30.31 17.26
C LEU A 69 -28.46 29.65 17.63
N LEU A 70 -28.52 28.32 17.70
CA LEU A 70 -29.73 27.57 18.06
C LEU A 70 -30.26 27.95 19.44
N LYS A 71 -29.36 28.13 20.40
CA LYS A 71 -29.69 28.54 21.77
C LYS A 71 -30.21 29.96 21.84
N THR A 72 -29.67 30.87 21.03
CA THR A 72 -30.07 32.29 21.00
C THR A 72 -31.35 32.53 20.22
N SER A 73 -31.69 31.67 19.25
CA SER A 73 -32.86 31.82 18.38
C SER A 73 -34.13 31.10 18.88
N ASN A 74 -34.25 30.83 20.18
CA ASN A 74 -35.40 30.11 20.77
C ASN A 74 -35.71 28.74 20.13
N GLY A 75 -34.68 27.98 19.69
CA GLY A 75 -34.87 26.58 19.28
C GLY A 75 -35.21 26.34 17.80
N GLY A 76 -35.04 27.35 16.93
CA GLY A 76 -35.02 27.11 15.48
C GLY A 76 -36.37 27.24 14.77
N GLU A 77 -37.27 28.13 15.23
CA GLU A 77 -38.57 28.40 14.58
C GLU A 77 -38.45 29.02 13.17
N TYR A 78 -37.23 29.27 12.68
CA TYR A 78 -36.96 29.82 11.35
C TYR A 78 -36.53 28.71 10.39
N LEU A 79 -37.14 28.67 9.19
CA LEU A 79 -36.84 27.70 8.13
C LEU A 79 -35.33 27.60 7.81
N ASP A 80 -34.63 28.74 7.82
CA ASP A 80 -33.19 28.82 7.55
C ASP A 80 -32.34 28.04 8.57
N MET A 81 -32.79 27.95 9.83
CA MET A 81 -32.09 27.20 10.88
C MET A 81 -32.23 25.69 10.70
N VAL A 82 -33.39 25.23 10.24
CA VAL A 82 -33.63 23.80 9.98
C VAL A 82 -32.80 23.33 8.80
N CYS A 83 -32.78 24.11 7.70
CA CYS A 83 -31.94 23.80 6.54
C CYS A 83 -30.44 23.77 6.91
N LEU A 84 -29.98 24.75 7.68
CA LEU A 84 -28.59 24.80 8.16
C LEU A 84 -28.26 23.61 9.09
N GLN A 85 -29.22 23.14 9.90
CA GLN A 85 -29.07 21.95 10.73
C GLN A 85 -28.76 20.71 9.91
N GLU A 86 -29.56 20.49 8.86
CA GLU A 86 -29.42 19.33 7.99
C GLU A 86 -28.10 19.38 7.22
N GLU A 87 -27.71 20.55 6.72
CA GLU A 87 -26.45 20.73 6.01
C GLU A 87 -25.25 20.45 6.93
N ILE A 88 -25.21 21.03 8.13
CA ILE A 88 -24.13 20.78 9.09
C ILE A 88 -24.07 19.30 9.47
N LYS A 89 -25.21 18.65 9.68
CA LYS A 89 -25.26 17.21 9.98
C LYS A 89 -24.65 16.39 8.83
N GLN A 90 -25.07 16.65 7.59
CA GLN A 90 -24.55 15.96 6.41
C GLN A 90 -23.04 16.15 6.25
N VAL A 91 -22.53 17.37 6.47
CA VAL A 91 -21.10 17.68 6.41
C VAL A 91 -20.32 16.89 7.46
N ASN A 92 -20.83 16.78 8.68
CA ASN A 92 -20.20 15.98 9.73
C ASN A 92 -20.16 14.48 9.37
N GLU A 93 -21.28 13.93 8.89
CA GLU A 93 -21.36 12.52 8.49
C GLU A 93 -20.39 12.21 7.34
N ARG A 94 -20.38 13.05 6.29
CA ARG A 94 -19.44 12.93 5.16
C ARG A 94 -17.98 13.05 5.60
N PHE A 95 -17.67 13.98 6.51
CA PHE A 95 -16.31 14.16 7.01
C PHE A 95 -15.78 12.89 7.70
N GLU A 96 -16.58 12.29 8.58
CA GLU A 96 -16.22 11.04 9.25
C GLU A 96 -16.10 9.85 8.28
N GLU A 97 -16.99 9.75 7.30
CA GLU A 97 -16.93 8.71 6.27
C GLU A 97 -15.66 8.82 5.41
N ILE A 98 -15.32 10.04 4.96
CA ILE A 98 -14.11 10.31 4.20
C ILE A 98 -12.88 9.97 5.02
N LEU A 99 -12.79 10.38 6.28
CA LEU A 99 -11.64 10.05 7.13
C LEU A 99 -11.51 8.54 7.37
N SER A 100 -12.63 7.84 7.56
CA SER A 100 -12.63 6.38 7.69
C SER A 100 -12.11 5.71 6.41
N THR A 101 -12.59 6.16 5.25
CA THR A 101 -12.22 5.61 3.94
C THR A 101 -10.77 5.93 3.58
N ALA A 102 -10.32 7.15 3.85
CA ALA A 102 -8.94 7.59 3.69
C ALA A 102 -7.99 6.72 4.52
N SER A 103 -8.29 6.51 5.81
CA SER A 103 -7.46 5.65 6.67
C SER A 103 -7.42 4.20 6.18
N LYS A 104 -8.53 3.64 5.68
CA LYS A 104 -8.55 2.30 5.09
C LYS A 104 -7.65 2.22 3.85
N TRP A 105 -7.69 3.23 2.99
CA TRP A 105 -6.83 3.30 1.81
C TRP A 105 -5.35 3.44 2.17
N GLU A 106 -5.01 4.32 3.11
CA GLU A 106 -3.63 4.48 3.59
C GLU A 106 -3.06 3.17 4.11
N ASN A 107 -3.81 2.45 4.96
CA ASN A 107 -3.39 1.16 5.49
C ASN A 107 -3.23 0.11 4.38
N LYS A 108 -4.20 0.00 3.47
CA LYS A 108 -4.14 -0.95 2.34
C LYS A 108 -2.92 -0.71 1.45
N MET A 109 -2.65 0.56 1.11
CA MET A 109 -1.49 0.92 0.30
C MET A 109 -0.19 0.64 1.03
N ALA A 110 -0.07 1.03 2.30
CA ALA A 110 1.13 0.79 3.10
C ALA A 110 1.42 -0.71 3.27
N ASP A 111 0.39 -1.51 3.54
CA ASP A 111 0.54 -2.97 3.64
C ASP A 111 0.99 -3.56 2.29
N SER A 112 0.33 -3.18 1.18
CA SER A 112 0.71 -3.65 -0.16
C SER A 112 2.17 -3.31 -0.49
N ILE A 113 2.61 -2.07 -0.23
CA ILE A 113 4.00 -1.63 -0.43
C ILE A 113 4.98 -2.44 0.41
N ARG A 114 4.67 -2.68 1.69
CA ARG A 114 5.51 -3.50 2.58
C ARG A 114 5.63 -4.94 2.08
N HIS A 115 4.54 -5.53 1.58
CA HIS A 115 4.57 -6.87 1.01
C HIS A 115 5.36 -6.93 -0.30
N TRP A 116 5.29 -5.86 -1.11
CA TRP A 116 6.14 -5.71 -2.30
C TRP A 116 7.62 -5.67 -1.95
N GLU A 117 7.98 -4.86 -0.95
CA GLU A 117 9.36 -4.77 -0.45
C GLU A 117 9.88 -6.12 0.03
N SER A 118 9.10 -6.80 0.87
CA SER A 118 9.47 -8.12 1.36
C SER A 118 9.67 -9.13 0.24
N PHE A 119 8.85 -9.09 -0.81
CA PHE A 119 8.99 -9.99 -1.96
C PHE A 119 10.23 -9.66 -2.78
N ILE A 120 10.46 -8.39 -3.10
CA ILE A 120 11.63 -7.94 -3.89
C ILE A 120 12.94 -8.28 -3.17
N ASP A 121 12.99 -8.08 -1.85
CA ASP A 121 14.18 -8.41 -1.06
C ASP A 121 14.44 -9.93 -1.06
N CYS A 122 13.40 -10.76 -0.84
CA CYS A 122 13.53 -12.22 -0.89
C CYS A 122 13.88 -12.73 -2.29
N GLU A 123 13.31 -12.12 -3.34
CA GLU A 123 13.63 -12.40 -4.73
C GLU A 123 15.09 -12.05 -5.04
N GLY A 124 15.58 -10.93 -4.55
CA GLY A 124 16.99 -10.53 -4.64
C GLY A 124 17.92 -11.58 -4.03
N GLU A 125 17.68 -11.95 -2.77
CA GLU A 125 18.50 -12.95 -2.05
C GLU A 125 18.60 -14.30 -2.81
N VAL A 126 17.47 -14.83 -3.28
CA VAL A 126 17.46 -16.12 -3.99
C VAL A 126 18.08 -16.00 -5.39
N VAL A 127 17.85 -14.89 -6.10
CA VAL A 127 18.42 -14.67 -7.43
C VAL A 127 19.94 -14.51 -7.36
N GLU A 128 20.48 -13.82 -6.35
CA GLU A 128 21.92 -13.71 -6.13
C GLU A 128 22.58 -15.07 -5.88
N TRP A 129 21.94 -15.91 -5.06
CA TRP A 129 22.43 -17.28 -4.85
C TRP A 129 22.36 -18.10 -6.14
N LEU A 130 21.25 -18.03 -6.88
CA LEU A 130 21.10 -18.73 -8.16
C LEU A 130 22.14 -18.29 -9.19
N GLN A 131 22.42 -17.00 -9.30
CA GLN A 131 23.47 -16.48 -10.18
C GLN A 131 24.86 -17.00 -9.80
N SER A 132 25.15 -17.06 -8.49
CA SER A 132 26.41 -17.63 -7.98
C SER A 132 26.52 -19.12 -8.34
N ALA A 133 25.45 -19.88 -8.17
CA ALA A 133 25.36 -21.28 -8.54
C ALA A 133 25.52 -21.50 -10.06
N GLU A 134 24.84 -20.70 -10.87
CA GLU A 134 24.91 -20.74 -12.33
C GLU A 134 26.31 -20.40 -12.84
N LYS A 135 27.01 -19.45 -12.19
CA LYS A 135 28.40 -19.12 -12.52
C LYS A 135 29.36 -20.28 -12.25
N ILE A 136 29.17 -21.00 -11.14
CA ILE A 136 29.95 -22.19 -10.80
C ILE A 136 29.84 -23.24 -11.92
N PHE A 137 28.66 -23.38 -12.55
CA PHE A 137 28.49 -24.30 -13.69
C PHE A 137 29.14 -23.81 -14.99
N GLN A 138 29.23 -22.50 -15.20
CA GLN A 138 29.87 -21.93 -16.39
C GLN A 138 31.41 -22.00 -16.33
N GLU A 139 32.00 -22.12 -15.13
CA GLU A 139 33.43 -22.34 -14.95
C GLU A 139 33.83 -23.76 -15.41
N LYS A 140 34.11 -23.88 -16.72
CA LYS A 140 34.54 -25.12 -17.40
C LYS A 140 35.88 -25.70 -16.92
N THR A 141 36.61 -25.00 -16.05
CA THR A 141 37.92 -25.44 -15.53
C THR A 141 37.75 -26.10 -14.17
N ILE A 142 37.28 -27.36 -14.19
CA ILE A 142 37.56 -28.30 -13.09
C ILE A 142 39.06 -28.63 -13.18
N THR A 143 39.90 -27.79 -12.61
CA THR A 143 41.36 -27.91 -12.73
C THR A 143 42.03 -28.51 -11.49
N SER A 144 41.30 -28.68 -10.38
CA SER A 144 41.84 -29.21 -9.12
C SER A 144 40.78 -29.92 -8.27
N LYS A 145 41.20 -30.91 -7.49
CA LYS A 145 40.39 -31.56 -6.45
C LYS A 145 39.80 -30.57 -5.45
N SER A 146 40.54 -29.50 -5.13
CA SER A 146 40.08 -28.42 -4.24
C SER A 146 38.87 -27.65 -4.80
N THR A 147 38.79 -27.49 -6.12
CA THR A 147 37.66 -26.83 -6.79
C THR A 147 36.41 -27.72 -6.74
N LEU A 148 36.57 -29.04 -6.87
CA LEU A 148 35.47 -30.00 -6.75
C LEU A 148 34.90 -30.07 -5.33
N GLU A 149 35.74 -30.06 -4.30
CA GLU A 149 35.31 -30.01 -2.90
C GLU A 149 34.54 -28.71 -2.59
N MET A 150 35.07 -27.56 -3.01
CA MET A 150 34.37 -26.27 -2.83
C MET A 150 33.00 -26.23 -3.54
N GLN A 151 32.91 -26.76 -4.77
CA GLN A 151 31.66 -26.84 -5.52
C GLN A 151 30.66 -27.77 -4.82
N LYS A 152 31.12 -28.92 -4.36
CA LYS A 152 30.29 -29.88 -3.61
C LYS A 152 29.75 -29.25 -2.32
N ASP A 153 30.58 -28.58 -1.54
CA ASP A 153 30.17 -27.97 -0.27
C ASP A 153 29.13 -26.87 -0.50
N PHE A 154 29.28 -26.05 -1.55
CA PHE A 154 28.32 -25.02 -1.92
C PHE A 154 26.90 -25.57 -2.18
N PHE A 155 26.78 -26.72 -2.86
CA PHE A 155 25.48 -27.31 -3.17
C PHE A 155 24.90 -28.20 -2.07
N ILE A 156 25.75 -28.80 -1.22
CA ILE A 156 25.28 -29.54 -0.04
C ILE A 156 24.65 -28.59 0.97
N ASP A 157 25.24 -27.41 1.15
CA ASP A 157 24.73 -26.39 2.06
C ASP A 157 23.77 -25.40 1.36
N ALA A 158 23.09 -25.86 0.29
CA ALA A 158 22.14 -25.04 -0.45
C ALA A 158 21.06 -24.48 0.50
N PRO A 159 20.86 -23.15 0.53
CA PRO A 159 19.99 -22.51 1.51
C PRO A 159 18.52 -22.62 1.07
N GLU A 160 17.91 -23.81 1.18
CA GLU A 160 16.51 -24.07 0.78
C GLU A 160 15.50 -23.09 1.40
N HIS A 161 15.83 -22.53 2.56
CA HIS A 161 15.03 -21.52 3.24
C HIS A 161 14.84 -20.24 2.40
N LEU A 162 15.77 -19.87 1.50
CA LEU A 162 15.61 -18.75 0.58
C LEU A 162 14.45 -18.97 -0.39
N LEU A 163 14.34 -20.19 -0.93
CA LEU A 163 13.23 -20.56 -1.80
C LEU A 163 11.89 -20.54 -1.05
N GLN A 164 11.88 -20.98 0.22
CA GLN A 164 10.67 -20.89 1.04
C GLN A 164 10.28 -19.45 1.33
N LYS A 165 11.24 -18.57 1.67
CA LYS A 165 10.99 -17.15 1.93
C LYS A 165 10.40 -16.43 0.72
N VAL A 166 10.95 -16.61 -0.48
CA VAL A 166 10.44 -15.94 -1.69
C VAL A 166 9.03 -16.43 -2.05
N VAL A 167 8.76 -17.72 -1.86
CA VAL A 167 7.43 -18.31 -2.07
C VAL A 167 6.43 -17.73 -1.08
N SER A 168 6.74 -17.76 0.22
CA SER A 168 5.82 -17.28 1.25
C SER A 168 5.58 -15.78 1.16
N SER A 169 6.62 -14.98 0.91
CA SER A 169 6.46 -13.53 0.69
C SER A 169 5.62 -13.23 -0.55
N GLY A 170 5.79 -14.00 -1.62
CA GLY A 170 4.96 -13.94 -2.81
C GLY A 170 3.49 -14.27 -2.52
N GLU A 171 3.22 -15.38 -1.83
CA GLU A 171 1.86 -15.79 -1.43
C GLU A 171 1.15 -14.77 -0.55
N GLU A 172 1.89 -14.12 0.37
CA GLU A 172 1.37 -13.00 1.15
C GLU A 172 1.06 -11.79 0.25
N LEU A 173 1.97 -11.42 -0.65
CA LEU A 173 1.77 -10.30 -1.58
C LEU A 173 0.54 -10.48 -2.48
N LEU A 174 0.24 -11.71 -2.92
CA LEU A 174 -0.94 -12.02 -3.73
C LEU A 174 -2.28 -11.61 -3.07
N LYS A 175 -2.31 -11.41 -1.74
CA LYS A 175 -3.50 -10.96 -1.00
C LYS A 175 -3.73 -9.45 -1.12
N TYR A 176 -2.72 -8.68 -1.54
CA TYR A 176 -2.72 -7.21 -1.54
C TYR A 176 -2.51 -6.58 -2.93
N VAL A 177 -2.63 -7.40 -3.98
CA VAL A 177 -2.45 -6.97 -5.38
C VAL A 177 -3.59 -7.48 -6.26
N GLU A 178 -3.74 -6.83 -7.39
CA GLU A 178 -4.78 -7.10 -8.38
C GLU A 178 -4.41 -8.25 -9.32
N GLU A 179 -5.40 -8.79 -10.03
CA GLU A 179 -5.25 -10.06 -10.77
C GLU A 179 -4.17 -10.03 -11.86
N ALA A 180 -3.89 -8.86 -12.44
CA ALA A 180 -2.80 -8.68 -13.40
C ALA A 180 -1.43 -8.92 -12.74
N GLN A 181 -1.17 -8.26 -11.61
CA GLN A 181 0.08 -8.40 -10.85
C GLN A 181 0.23 -9.81 -10.27
N LYS A 182 -0.87 -10.46 -9.89
CA LYS A 182 -0.81 -11.85 -9.40
C LYS A 182 -0.16 -12.80 -10.40
N LYS A 183 -0.49 -12.66 -11.69
CA LYS A 183 0.11 -13.50 -12.75
C LYS A 183 1.60 -13.26 -12.91
N GLU A 184 2.03 -12.00 -12.84
CA GLU A 184 3.44 -11.63 -12.93
C GLU A 184 4.24 -12.21 -11.75
N ILE A 185 3.76 -12.04 -10.52
CA ILE A 185 4.39 -12.57 -9.30
C ILE A 185 4.45 -14.10 -9.34
N GLN A 186 3.35 -14.76 -9.74
CA GLN A 186 3.32 -16.23 -9.88
C GLN A 186 4.32 -16.72 -10.93
N SER A 187 4.43 -16.03 -12.08
CA SER A 187 5.41 -16.36 -13.11
C SER A 187 6.85 -16.19 -12.60
N ALA A 188 7.13 -15.14 -11.82
CA ALA A 188 8.44 -14.92 -11.22
C ALA A 188 8.81 -16.05 -10.26
N ILE A 189 7.90 -16.42 -9.34
CA ILE A 189 8.09 -17.53 -8.40
C ILE A 189 8.28 -18.87 -9.14
N SER A 190 7.49 -19.14 -10.18
CA SER A 190 7.63 -20.35 -11.00
C SER A 190 8.99 -20.41 -11.70
N ASN A 191 9.48 -19.29 -12.23
CA ASN A 191 10.80 -19.20 -12.84
C ASN A 191 11.91 -19.49 -11.81
N ILE A 192 11.85 -18.84 -10.65
CA ILE A 192 12.82 -19.07 -9.55
C ILE A 192 12.83 -20.54 -9.13
N ARG A 193 11.65 -21.16 -8.96
CA ARG A 193 11.53 -22.60 -8.64
C ARG A 193 12.15 -23.49 -9.71
N SER A 194 11.92 -23.17 -10.98
CA SER A 194 12.52 -23.93 -12.10
C SER A 194 14.04 -23.83 -12.08
N ARG A 195 14.58 -22.60 -12.00
CA ARG A 195 16.03 -22.36 -11.94
C ARG A 195 16.67 -23.06 -10.75
N TRP A 196 16.04 -23.00 -9.59
CA TRP A 196 16.49 -23.71 -8.39
C TRP A 196 16.55 -25.23 -8.61
N GLY A 197 15.48 -25.81 -9.18
CA GLY A 197 15.44 -27.22 -9.51
C GLY A 197 16.51 -27.62 -10.52
N ASP A 198 16.71 -26.83 -11.57
CA ASP A 198 17.76 -27.04 -12.56
C ASP A 198 19.13 -27.04 -11.89
N VAL A 199 19.44 -25.98 -11.12
CA VAL A 199 20.70 -25.84 -10.38
C VAL A 199 20.96 -27.05 -9.48
N LEU A 200 19.96 -27.53 -8.73
CA LEU A 200 20.12 -28.71 -7.86
C LEU A 200 20.24 -30.03 -8.63
N ASN A 201 19.61 -30.17 -9.79
CA ASN A 201 19.73 -31.37 -10.63
C ASN A 201 21.09 -31.46 -11.35
N TYR A 202 21.70 -30.31 -11.65
CA TYR A 202 23.07 -30.24 -12.18
C TYR A 202 24.12 -30.35 -11.05
N ALA A 203 23.79 -29.90 -9.85
CA ALA A 203 24.48 -30.33 -8.65
C ALA A 203 24.39 -31.87 -8.53
N PRO A 204 25.38 -32.49 -7.93
CA PRO A 204 26.29 -33.45 -8.56
C PRO A 204 25.66 -34.73 -9.18
N LEU A 205 25.24 -34.70 -10.45
CA LEU A 205 25.33 -35.88 -11.32
C LEU A 205 26.74 -36.03 -11.94
N HIS A 206 27.55 -34.97 -11.89
CA HIS A 206 28.89 -34.90 -12.50
C HIS A 206 30.04 -35.20 -11.51
N LEU A 207 29.81 -35.08 -10.21
CA LEU A 207 30.82 -35.32 -9.14
C LEU A 207 30.73 -36.72 -8.51
N LEU A 208 29.73 -37.53 -8.90
CA LEU A 208 29.47 -38.88 -8.35
C LEU A 208 29.86 -40.02 -9.32
N LYS A 209 30.61 -39.75 -10.39
CA LYS A 209 31.20 -40.78 -11.26
C LYS A 209 32.72 -40.81 -11.15
#